data_AF-X1GIQ4-F1
#
_entry.id   AF-X1GIQ4-F1
#
_cell.length_a   1.000
_cell.length_b   1.000
_cell.length_c   1.000
_cell.angle_alpha   90.00
_cell.angle_beta   90.00
_cell.angle_gamma   90.00
#
_symmetry.space_group_name_H-M   'P 1'
#
loop_
_entity.id
_entity.type
_entity.pdbx_description
1 polymer ?
#
loop_
_entity_poly.entity_id
_entity_poly.type
_entity_poly.pdbx_seq_one_letter_code
_entity_poly.pdbx_strand_id
1 'polypeptide(L)'
;MSSGTKRQWLLPAFIVLCVLFLFFAVSRFSLPSKARAQLKAVEQNGILVIPIQIGRESSVLAMVDTVGQTLWVYELSIKAPPHSRLKLLAARSWRYDKMLQQYNTAEPTPEQVRILLQNSGKKKDAGLDYLQIIEPNSDN
;
A
#
# COMPACT_ATOMS: atom_id res chain seq x y z
N MET A 1 -64.35 -26.02 0.72
CA MET A 1 -63.00 -26.54 0.45
C MET A 1 -62.04 -25.36 0.47
N SER A 2 -61.11 -25.36 1.44
CA SER A 2 -60.33 -24.20 1.88
C SER A 2 -59.12 -23.94 0.97
N SER A 3 -59.13 -22.79 0.29
CA SER A 3 -58.02 -22.26 -0.50
C SER A 3 -57.38 -21.02 0.14
N GLY A 4 -57.49 -20.86 1.47
CA GLY A 4 -57.00 -19.68 2.19
C GLY A 4 -55.53 -19.73 2.64
N THR A 5 -54.93 -20.92 2.74
CA THR A 5 -53.66 -21.09 3.49
C THR A 5 -52.39 -20.80 2.69
N LYS A 6 -52.46 -20.77 1.34
CA LYS A 6 -51.25 -20.67 0.50
C LYS A 6 -50.67 -19.25 0.37
N ARG A 7 -51.49 -18.19 0.55
CA ARG A 7 -51.01 -16.79 0.40
C ARG A 7 -50.36 -16.22 1.66
N GLN A 8 -50.64 -16.80 2.83
CA GLN A 8 -50.19 -16.25 4.11
C GLN A 8 -48.69 -16.48 4.38
N TRP A 9 -48.08 -17.46 3.72
CA TRP A 9 -46.65 -17.79 3.85
C TRP A 9 -45.74 -17.05 2.87
N LEU A 10 -46.30 -16.42 1.84
CA LEU A 10 -45.50 -15.72 0.82
C LEU A 10 -44.88 -14.43 1.37
N LEU A 11 -45.63 -13.70 2.22
CA LEU A 11 -45.15 -12.47 2.85
C LEU A 11 -43.93 -12.68 3.77
N PRO A 12 -43.96 -13.61 4.76
CA PRO A 12 -42.79 -13.83 5.61
C PRO A 12 -41.59 -14.39 4.84
N ALA A 13 -41.82 -15.27 3.85
CA ALA A 13 -40.75 -15.79 3.00
C ALA A 13 -40.05 -14.68 2.21
N PHE A 14 -40.82 -13.72 1.69
CA PHE A 14 -40.26 -12.58 0.96
C PHE A 14 -39.46 -11.65 1.88
N ILE A 15 -39.94 -11.39 3.10
CA ILE A 15 -39.22 -10.57 4.09
C ILE A 15 -37.89 -11.22 4.46
N VAL A 16 -37.88 -12.53 4.76
CA VAL A 16 -36.65 -13.25 5.07
C VAL A 16 -35.67 -13.20 3.91
N LEU A 17 -36.15 -13.37 2.67
CA LEU A 17 -35.32 -13.29 1.46
C LEU A 17 -34.71 -11.89 1.28
N CYS A 18 -35.50 -10.82 1.48
CA CYS A 18 -35.01 -9.45 1.42
C CYS A 18 -33.95 -9.16 2.49
N VAL A 19 -34.15 -9.60 3.73
CA VAL A 19 -33.18 -9.43 4.82
C VAL A 19 -31.88 -10.17 4.51
N LEU A 20 -31.98 -11.41 4.00
CA LEU A 20 -30.81 -12.18 3.59
C LEU A 20 -30.05 -11.48 2.45
N PHE A 21 -30.78 -10.95 1.46
CA PHE A 21 -30.19 -10.26 0.32
C PHE A 21 -29.49 -8.96 0.74
N LEU A 22 -30.08 -8.19 1.65
CA LEU A 22 -29.46 -7.00 2.22
C LEU A 22 -28.19 -7.34 3.01
N PHE A 23 -28.23 -8.41 3.81
CA PHE A 23 -27.06 -8.85 4.57
C PHE A 23 -25.90 -9.29 3.66
N PHE A 24 -26.21 -10.01 2.58
CA PHE A 24 -25.21 -10.42 1.59
C PHE A 24 -24.71 -9.25 0.72
N ALA A 25 -25.56 -8.29 0.38
CA ALA A 25 -25.14 -7.09 -0.34
C ALA A 25 -24.18 -6.25 0.52
N VAL A 26 -24.51 -6.00 1.79
CA VAL A 26 -23.66 -5.19 2.70
C VAL A 26 -22.30 -5.86 2.93
N SER A 27 -22.26 -7.17 3.08
CA SER A 27 -21.00 -7.93 3.25
C SER A 27 -20.13 -7.97 1.99
N ARG A 28 -20.72 -7.97 0.80
CA ARG A 28 -19.98 -7.90 -0.48
C ARG A 28 -19.50 -6.50 -0.85
N PHE A 29 -20.13 -5.44 -0.34
CA PHE A 29 -19.77 -4.05 -0.63
C PHE A 29 -18.73 -3.44 0.32
N SER A 30 -18.24 -4.20 1.30
CA SER A 30 -17.10 -3.79 2.13
C SER A 30 -15.78 -3.96 1.38
N LEU A 31 -15.67 -3.35 0.20
CA LEU A 31 -14.38 -3.13 -0.43
C LEU A 31 -13.61 -2.11 0.43
N PRO A 32 -12.34 -2.36 0.78
CA PRO A 32 -11.52 -1.36 1.42
C PRO A 32 -11.49 -0.15 0.48
N SER A 33 -12.04 0.98 0.92
CA SER A 33 -11.94 2.23 0.19
C SER A 33 -10.45 2.53 0.06
N LYS A 34 -9.87 2.20 -1.10
CA LYS A 34 -8.54 2.66 -1.46
C LYS A 34 -8.67 4.16 -1.65
N ALA A 35 -8.55 4.91 -0.57
CA ALA A 35 -8.42 6.35 -0.58
C ALA A 35 -7.15 6.66 -1.37
N ARG A 36 -7.32 6.90 -2.68
CA ARG A 36 -6.26 7.35 -3.55
C ARG A 36 -6.04 8.81 -3.19
N ALA A 37 -5.05 9.08 -2.34
CA ALA A 37 -4.62 10.44 -2.07
C ALA A 37 -4.29 11.11 -3.42
N GLN A 38 -5.16 12.00 -3.88
CA GLN A 38 -4.80 12.93 -4.94
C GLN A 38 -3.77 13.85 -4.32
N LEU A 39 -2.50 13.52 -4.55
CA LEU A 39 -1.38 14.43 -4.36
C LEU A 39 -1.65 15.62 -5.28
N LYS A 40 -2.35 16.63 -4.75
CA LYS A 40 -2.37 17.96 -5.35
C LYS A 40 -0.90 18.35 -5.42
N ALA A 41 -0.36 18.53 -6.62
CA ALA A 41 1.02 18.95 -6.80
C ALA A 41 1.18 20.29 -6.08
N VAL A 42 1.72 20.22 -4.86
CA VAL A 42 2.03 21.39 -4.04
C VAL A 42 3.19 22.07 -4.73
N GLU A 43 3.05 23.37 -5.00
CA GLU A 43 4.16 24.22 -5.46
C GLU A 43 5.41 23.94 -4.62
N GLN A 44 6.58 23.96 -5.26
CA GLN A 44 7.84 23.38 -4.78
C GLN A 44 8.33 23.82 -3.38
N ASN A 45 7.66 24.77 -2.72
CA ASN A 45 8.01 25.33 -1.41
C ASN A 45 6.79 25.34 -0.48
N GLY A 46 6.33 24.18 -0.04
CA GLY A 46 5.13 24.09 0.79
C GLY A 46 5.12 22.94 1.79
N ILE A 47 4.14 22.99 2.69
CA ILE A 47 3.80 21.90 3.61
C ILE A 47 2.87 20.95 2.86
N LEU A 48 3.34 19.74 2.62
CA LEU A 48 2.55 18.66 2.05
C LEU A 48 1.84 17.89 3.16
N VAL A 49 0.54 17.65 2.96
CA VAL A 49 -0.29 16.91 3.93
C VAL A 49 -0.73 15.60 3.29
N ILE A 50 -0.38 14.48 3.93
CA ILE A 50 -0.60 13.12 3.44
C ILE A 50 -1.42 12.34 4.48
N PRO A 51 -2.68 12.00 4.19
CA PRO A 51 -3.43 11.07 5.02
C PRO A 51 -2.93 9.64 4.79
N ILE A 52 -2.68 8.92 5.89
CA ILE A 52 -2.18 7.55 5.89
C ILE A 52 -3.09 6.71 6.78
N GLN A 53 -3.66 5.65 6.23
CA GLN A 53 -4.39 4.66 7.01
C GLN A 53 -3.44 3.52 7.38
N ILE A 54 -3.13 3.37 8.67
CA ILE A 54 -2.22 2.33 9.17
C ILE A 54 -3.00 1.05 9.54
N GLY A 55 -4.25 1.21 9.98
CA GLY A 55 -5.11 0.10 10.36
C GLY A 55 -6.59 0.39 10.12
N ARG A 56 -7.46 -0.53 10.56
CA ARG A 56 -8.92 -0.36 10.40
C ARG A 56 -9.46 0.85 11.17
N GLU A 57 -8.90 1.10 12.35
CA GLU A 57 -9.35 2.14 13.27
C GLU A 57 -8.31 3.26 13.48
N SER A 58 -7.11 3.12 12.91
CA SER A 58 -6.02 4.09 13.06
C SER A 58 -5.76 4.83 11.76
N SER A 59 -6.13 6.12 11.79
CA SER A 59 -5.83 7.07 10.74
C SER A 59 -4.76 8.03 11.21
N VAL A 60 -3.79 8.30 10.36
CA VAL A 60 -2.63 9.14 10.64
C VAL A 60 -2.53 10.21 9.57
N LEU A 61 -2.02 11.37 9.95
CA LEU A 61 -1.75 12.49 9.07
C LEU A 61 -0.25 12.81 9.12
N ALA A 62 0.43 12.58 8.00
CA ALA A 62 1.81 12.99 7.82
C ALA A 62 1.86 14.40 7.22
N MET A 63 2.59 15.30 7.85
CA MET A 63 2.91 16.61 7.31
C MET A 63 4.39 16.67 6.96
N VAL A 64 4.71 17.12 5.76
CA VAL A 64 6.07 17.21 5.24
C VAL A 64 6.34 18.65 4.85
N ASP A 65 7.18 19.31 5.63
CA ASP A 65 7.72 20.62 5.28
C ASP A 65 8.96 20.43 4.39
N THR A 66 8.79 20.78 3.12
CA THR A 66 9.86 20.70 2.12
C THR A 66 10.91 21.80 2.27
N VAL A 67 10.54 22.94 2.84
CA VAL A 67 11.41 24.11 3.03
C VAL A 67 12.24 23.93 4.30
N GLY A 68 11.59 23.65 5.42
CA GLY A 68 12.25 23.39 6.70
C GLY A 68 12.88 21.99 6.79
N GLN A 69 12.58 21.10 5.84
CA GLN A 69 13.04 19.71 5.81
C GLN A 69 12.68 18.98 7.12
N THR A 70 11.43 19.14 7.54
CA THR A 70 10.87 18.46 8.71
C THR A 70 9.66 17.62 8.32
N LEU A 71 9.43 16.55 9.08
CA LEU A 71 8.30 15.66 8.94
C LEU A 71 7.64 15.48 10.30
N TRP A 72 6.32 15.62 10.33
CA TRP A 72 5.49 15.41 11.51
C TRP A 72 4.42 14.37 11.21
N VAL A 73 4.09 13.56 12.21
CA VAL A 73 3.10 12.50 12.09
C VAL A 73 2.13 12.63 13.23
N TYR A 74 0.85 12.82 12.91
CA TYR A 74 -0.24 12.94 13.87
C TYR A 74 -1.18 11.75 13.78
N GLU A 75 -1.56 11.19 14.91
CA GLU A 75 -2.67 10.24 15.01
C GLU A 75 -4.00 10.99 15.12
N LEU A 76 -4.97 10.58 14.31
CA LEU A 76 -6.34 11.06 14.40
C LEU A 76 -7.17 10.09 15.24
N SER A 77 -7.55 10.54 16.44
CA SER A 77 -8.47 9.82 17.32
C SER A 77 -9.91 10.28 17.07
N ILE A 78 -10.69 9.47 16.35
CA ILE A 78 -12.10 9.76 16.03
C ILE A 78 -12.96 9.79 17.31
N LYS A 79 -12.59 8.97 18.31
CA LYS A 79 -13.35 8.82 19.57
C LYS A 79 -13.01 9.88 20.62
N ALA A 80 -11.99 10.71 20.40
CA ALA A 80 -11.55 11.71 21.37
C ALA A 80 -12.42 12.99 21.33
N PRO A 81 -12.48 13.74 22.44
CA PRO A 81 -13.10 15.06 22.48
C PRO A 81 -12.51 16.00 21.40
N PRO A 82 -13.27 16.98 20.88
CA PRO A 82 -12.86 17.81 19.75
C PRO A 82 -11.48 18.48 19.90
N HIS A 83 -11.10 18.82 21.13
CA HIS A 83 -9.83 19.47 21.46
C HIS A 83 -8.63 18.51 21.57
N SER A 84 -8.84 17.20 21.53
CA SER A 84 -7.80 16.17 21.72
C SER A 84 -7.78 15.13 20.60
N ARG A 85 -8.33 15.45 19.42
CA ARG A 85 -8.41 14.51 18.29
C ARG A 85 -7.08 14.28 17.58
N LEU A 86 -6.12 15.19 17.74
CA LEU A 86 -4.80 15.09 17.12
C LEU A 86 -3.74 14.86 18.20
N LYS A 87 -3.04 13.74 18.07
CA LYS A 87 -1.90 13.40 18.93
C LYS A 87 -0.64 13.35 18.08
N LEU A 88 0.36 14.15 18.40
CA LEU A 88 1.66 14.06 17.74
C LEU A 88 2.32 12.72 18.11
N LEU A 89 2.58 11.87 17.12
CA LEU A 89 3.27 10.61 17.30
C LEU A 89 4.78 10.76 17.11
N ALA A 90 5.17 11.48 16.07
CA ALA A 90 6.58 11.65 15.71
C ALA A 90 6.83 12.98 15.03
N ALA A 91 8.02 13.52 15.26
CA ALA A 91 8.55 14.70 14.60
C ALA A 91 10.04 14.50 14.34
N ARG A 92 10.50 14.69 13.10
CA ARG A 92 11.92 14.52 12.74
C ARG A 92 12.32 15.47 11.62
N SER A 93 13.53 16.03 11.71
CA SER A 93 14.18 16.71 10.59
C SER A 93 14.95 15.70 9.72
N TRP A 94 14.83 15.81 8.40
CA TRP A 94 15.53 14.96 7.42
C TRP A 94 16.61 15.74 6.65
N ARG A 95 16.97 16.94 7.13
CA ARG A 95 18.00 17.81 6.55
C ARG A 95 19.34 17.09 6.33
N TYR A 96 19.76 16.30 7.31
CA TYR A 96 21.03 15.57 7.26
C TYR A 96 20.87 14.10 6.84
N ASP A 97 19.65 13.61 6.67
CA ASP A 97 19.42 12.20 6.29
C ASP A 97 20.01 11.89 4.91
N LYS A 98 20.08 12.88 4.00
CA LYS A 98 20.75 12.73 2.70
C LYS A 98 22.27 12.52 2.81
N MET A 99 22.88 12.91 3.93
CA MET A 99 24.31 12.70 4.19
C MET A 99 24.57 11.29 4.74
N LEU A 100 23.54 10.61 5.25
CA LEU A 100 23.61 9.25 5.76
C LEU A 100 23.50 8.27 4.59
N GLN A 101 24.53 8.21 3.74
CA GLN A 101 24.53 7.40 2.52
C GLN A 101 24.18 5.93 2.77
N GLN A 102 24.96 5.27 3.64
CA GLN A 102 24.87 3.83 3.85
C GLN A 102 24.37 3.44 5.24
N TYR A 103 24.41 4.37 6.21
CA TYR A 103 24.12 4.07 7.61
C TYR A 103 22.65 3.77 7.92
N ASN A 104 21.72 4.15 7.03
CA ASN A 104 20.27 3.90 7.20
C ASN A 104 19.72 2.82 6.26
N THR A 105 20.58 2.04 5.60
CA THR A 105 20.11 0.95 4.73
C THR A 105 20.16 -0.35 5.51
N ALA A 106 19.02 -1.03 5.64
CA ALA A 106 19.01 -2.41 6.10
C ALA A 106 19.71 -3.31 5.07
N GLU A 107 20.14 -4.51 5.47
CA GLU A 107 20.68 -5.46 4.50
C GLU A 107 19.60 -5.86 3.48
N PRO A 108 19.95 -5.94 2.19
CA PRO A 108 21.29 -5.76 1.62
C PRO A 108 21.68 -4.28 1.42
N THR A 109 22.92 -3.94 1.79
CA THR A 109 23.47 -2.60 1.56
C THR A 109 23.64 -2.31 0.06
N PRO A 110 23.67 -1.04 -0.37
CA PRO A 110 23.82 -0.69 -1.79
C PRO A 110 25.09 -1.28 -2.42
N GLU A 111 26.16 -1.45 -1.63
CA GLU A 111 27.39 -2.11 -2.08
C GLU A 111 27.22 -3.61 -2.28
N GLN A 112 26.55 -4.29 -1.34
CA GLN A 112 26.21 -5.71 -1.48
C GLN A 112 25.36 -5.94 -2.75
N VAL A 113 24.37 -5.07 -2.99
CA VAL A 113 23.57 -5.11 -4.22
C VAL A 113 24.44 -4.90 -5.46
N ARG A 114 25.39 -3.93 -5.44
CA ARG A 114 26.32 -3.70 -6.55
C ARG A 114 27.17 -4.95 -6.86
N ILE A 115 27.69 -5.62 -5.84
CA ILE A 115 28.47 -6.86 -5.98
C ILE A 115 27.61 -7.97 -6.58
N LEU A 116 26.38 -8.15 -6.09
CA LEU A 116 25.45 -9.14 -6.63
C LEU A 116 25.13 -8.91 -8.11
N LEU A 117 24.93 -7.66 -8.51
CA LEU A 117 24.67 -7.30 -9.90
C LEU A 117 25.90 -7.52 -10.81
N GLN A 118 27.10 -7.16 -10.34
CA GLN A 118 28.34 -7.41 -11.08
C GLN A 118 28.58 -8.91 -11.30
N ASN A 119 28.34 -9.73 -10.28
CA ASN A 119 28.50 -11.19 -10.37
C ASN A 119 27.42 -11.82 -11.27
N SER A 120 26.20 -11.30 -11.24
CA SER A 120 25.11 -11.76 -12.10
C SER A 120 25.33 -11.40 -13.57
N GLY A 121 25.91 -10.24 -13.86
CA GLY A 121 26.29 -9.83 -15.22
C GLY A 121 27.35 -10.75 -15.83
N LYS A 122 28.44 -11.03 -15.09
CA LYS A 122 29.53 -11.90 -15.55
C LYS A 122 29.09 -13.34 -15.87
N LYS A 123 28.09 -13.86 -15.16
CA LYS A 123 27.57 -15.21 -15.38
C LYS A 123 26.81 -15.34 -16.72
N LYS A 124 26.31 -14.23 -17.27
CA LYS A 124 25.59 -14.22 -18.55
C LYS A 124 26.54 -14.29 -19.75
N ASP A 125 27.76 -13.75 -19.61
CA ASP A 125 28.77 -13.75 -20.67
C ASP A 125 29.54 -15.07 -20.76
N ALA A 126 29.73 -15.78 -19.64
CA ALA A 126 30.24 -17.15 -19.63
C ALA A 126 29.23 -18.17 -20.20
N GLY A 127 28.00 -17.72 -20.48
CA GLY A 127 26.88 -18.51 -20.99
C GLY A 127 26.69 -18.47 -22.52
N LEU A 128 27.59 -17.84 -23.26
CA LEU A 128 27.47 -17.71 -24.72
C LEU A 128 28.64 -18.34 -25.48
N ASP A 129 29.63 -18.88 -24.79
CA ASP A 129 30.83 -19.48 -25.39
C ASP A 129 30.65 -20.96 -25.81
N TYR A 130 29.52 -21.57 -25.47
CA TYR A 130 29.21 -22.98 -25.83
C TYR A 130 28.36 -23.15 -27.08
N LEU A 131 28.03 -22.08 -27.81
CA LEU A 131 27.29 -22.18 -29.08
C LEU A 131 28.17 -22.03 -30.34
N GLN A 132 29.50 -22.00 -30.20
CA GLN A 132 30.42 -21.78 -31.34
C GLN A 132 31.26 -22.99 -31.78
N ILE A 133 31.07 -24.19 -31.22
CA ILE A 133 31.84 -25.38 -31.63
C ILE A 133 30.92 -26.59 -31.80
N ILE A 134 30.01 -26.53 -32.78
CA ILE A 134 29.56 -27.73 -33.50
C ILE A 134 29.42 -27.33 -34.97
N GLU A 135 30.54 -27.15 -35.67
CA GLU A 135 30.55 -27.38 -37.11
C GLU A 135 30.46 -28.89 -37.33
N PRO A 136 29.42 -29.42 -37.98
CA PRO A 136 29.39 -30.82 -38.35
C PRO A 136 30.45 -31.07 -39.41
N ASN A 137 31.50 -31.80 -39.04
CA ASN A 137 32.51 -32.31 -39.94
C ASN A 137 31.84 -33.17 -41.01
N SER A 138 31.76 -32.66 -42.24
CA SER A 138 31.26 -33.39 -43.42
C SER A 138 32.44 -34.05 -44.13
N ASP A 139 32.85 -35.21 -43.63
CA ASP A 139 33.79 -36.07 -44.34
C ASP A 139 33.05 -36.90 -45.41
N ASN A 140 33.56 -36.80 -46.64
CA ASN A 140 33.26 -37.62 -47.82
C ASN A 140 33.75 -39.07 -47.67
#